data_AF-A0A2U3NG07-F1
#
_entry.id   AF-A0A2U3NG07-F1
#
_cell.length_a   1.000
_cell.length_b   1.000
_cell.length_c   1.000
_cell.angle_alpha   90.00
_cell.angle_beta   90.00
_cell.angle_gamma   90.00
#
_symmetry.space_group_name_H-M   'P 1'
#
loop_
_entity.id
_entity.type
_entity.pdbx_description
1 polymer ?
#
loop_
_entity_poly.entity_id
_entity_poly.type
_entity_poly.pdbx_seq_one_letter_code
_entity_poly.pdbx_strand_id
1 'polypeptide(L)' 'MGRGRAKAKQTKVARELKYSSPQTDFQRLQRELSGTDADESNELDDSDGLPAGNSWDDHDEWRR' A
#
# COMPACT_ATOMS: atom_id res chain seq x y z
N MET A 1 25.74 -32.19 -10.17
CA MET A 1 24.46 -32.34 -10.91
C MET A 1 23.20 -31.82 -10.17
N GLY A 2 23.29 -31.14 -9.02
CA GLY A 2 22.09 -30.73 -8.24
C GLY A 2 21.65 -29.26 -8.35
N ARG A 3 22.49 -28.35 -8.86
CA ARG A 3 22.22 -26.90 -8.83
C ARG A 3 21.05 -26.45 -9.72
N GLY A 4 20.87 -27.04 -10.90
CA GLY A 4 19.79 -26.65 -11.82
C GLY A 4 18.38 -26.90 -11.26
N ARG A 5 18.19 -28.01 -10.55
CA ARG A 5 16.92 -28.36 -9.92
C ARG A 5 16.60 -27.43 -8.75
N ALA A 6 17.60 -27.12 -7.93
CA ALA A 6 17.44 -26.17 -6.82
C ALA A 6 17.09 -24.77 -7.36
N LYS A 7 17.80 -24.28 -8.39
CA LYS A 7 17.51 -23.00 -9.03
C LYS A 7 16.08 -22.95 -9.60
N ALA A 8 15.64 -24.00 -10.30
CA ALA A 8 14.28 -24.08 -10.83
C ALA A 8 13.22 -24.03 -9.73
N LYS A 9 13.42 -24.75 -8.61
CA LYS A 9 12.52 -24.70 -7.45
C LYS A 9 12.46 -23.29 -6.85
N GLN A 10 13.61 -22.63 -6.68
CA GLN A 10 13.68 -21.29 -6.13
C GLN A 10 13.00 -20.24 -7.04
N THR A 11 13.21 -20.30 -8.36
CA THR A 11 12.53 -19.41 -9.30
C THR A 11 11.02 -19.60 -9.28
N LYS A 12 10.54 -20.84 -9.14
CA LYS A 12 9.10 -21.13 -9.01
C LYS A 12 8.53 -20.49 -7.73
N VAL A 13 9.15 -20.73 -6.59
CA VAL A 13 8.73 -20.16 -5.29
C VAL A 13 8.76 -18.63 -5.34
N ALA A 14 9.83 -18.03 -5.86
CA ALA A 14 9.94 -16.58 -5.97
C ALA A 14 8.87 -15.97 -6.87
N ARG A 15 8.50 -16.65 -7.96
CA ARG A 15 7.41 -16.22 -8.84
C ARG A 15 6.06 -16.32 -8.13
N GLU A 16 5.81 -17.42 -7.43
CA GLU A 16 4.60 -17.57 -6.62
C GLU A 16 4.51 -16.45 -5.58
N LEU A 17 5.58 -16.12 -4.87
CA LEU A 17 5.59 -15.01 -3.91
C LEU A 17 5.39 -13.63 -4.56
N LYS A 18 6.03 -13.39 -5.71
CA LYS A 18 5.95 -12.09 -6.40
C LYS A 18 4.57 -11.83 -7.01
N TYR A 19 3.92 -12.87 -7.52
CA TYR A 19 2.67 -12.75 -8.28
C TYR A 19 1.46 -13.38 -7.57
N SER A 20 1.63 -13.95 -6.38
CA SER A 20 0.52 -14.29 -5.50
C SER A 20 -0.05 -12.98 -4.97
N SER A 21 -1.21 -12.59 -5.48
CA SER A 21 -2.04 -11.62 -4.75
C SER A 21 -2.44 -12.26 -3.43
N PRO A 22 -2.18 -11.64 -2.28
CA PRO A 22 -2.82 -12.05 -1.04
C PRO A 22 -4.33 -12.09 -1.26
N GLN A 23 -5.00 -13.13 -0.76
CA GLN A 23 -6.45 -13.13 -0.71
C GLN A 23 -6.86 -12.20 0.43
N THR A 24 -7.22 -10.96 0.09
CA THR A 24 -7.70 -9.99 1.08
C THR A 24 -9.15 -10.28 1.41
N ASP A 25 -9.45 -10.41 2.71
CA ASP A 25 -10.83 -10.49 3.18
C ASP A 25 -11.47 -9.10 3.08
N PHE A 26 -12.21 -8.87 2.00
CA PHE A 26 -12.91 -7.61 1.74
C PHE A 26 -13.95 -7.29 2.83
N GLN A 27 -14.55 -8.28 3.48
CA GLN A 27 -15.52 -8.03 4.54
C GLN A 27 -14.84 -7.49 5.79
N ARG A 28 -13.65 -8.01 6.12
CA ARG A 28 -12.86 -7.48 7.23
C ARG A 28 -12.39 -6.06 6.95
N LEU A 29 -11.86 -5.82 5.74
CA LEU A 29 -11.40 -4.49 5.32
C LEU A 29 -12.54 -3.45 5.38
N GLN A 30 -13.71 -3.80 4.85
CA GLN A 30 -14.87 -2.91 4.88
C GLN A 30 -15.28 -2.54 6.32
N ARG A 31 -15.28 -3.51 7.24
CA ARG A 31 -15.60 -3.25 8.66
C ARG A 31 -14.60 -2.28 9.30
N GLU A 32 -13.31 -2.45 9.02
CA GLU A 32 -12.25 -1.58 9.54
C GLU A 32 -12.42 -0.15 9.03
N LEU A 33 -12.56 0.05 7.72
CA LEU A 33 -12.82 1.37 7.12
C LEU A 33 -14.08 2.03 7.71
N SER A 34 -15.21 1.32 7.73
CA SER A 34 -16.46 1.86 8.26
C SER A 34 -16.42 2.16 9.76
N GLY A 35 -15.50 1.53 10.51
CA GLY A 35 -15.32 1.74 11.95
C GLY A 35 -14.37 2.90 12.27
N THR A 36 -13.42 3.22 11.39
CA THR A 36 -12.46 4.32 11.57
C THR A 36 -12.98 5.69 11.14
N ASP A 37 -13.92 5.77 10.18
CA ASP A 37 -14.48 7.05 9.72
C ASP A 37 -15.26 7.82 10.81
N ALA A 38 -15.77 7.10 11.83
CA ALA A 38 -16.56 7.70 12.91
C ALA A 38 -15.71 8.32 14.04
N ASP A 39 -14.44 7.94 14.18
CA ASP A 39 -13.54 8.40 15.26
C ASP A 39 -12.55 9.47 14.76
N GLU A 40 -12.03 9.33 13.53
CA GLU A 40 -11.03 10.27 12.96
C GLU A 40 -11.64 11.54 12.34
N SER A 41 -12.96 11.58 12.10
CA SER A 41 -13.63 12.78 11.56
C SER A 41 -13.74 13.92 12.58
N ASN A 42 -13.45 13.67 13.86
CA ASN A 42 -13.52 14.66 14.93
C ASN A 42 -12.15 15.28 15.31
N GLU A 43 -11.03 14.80 14.74
CA GLU A 43 -9.68 15.34 15.01
C GLU A 43 -9.08 16.15 13.85
N LEU A 44 -9.72 16.16 12.67
CA LEU A 44 -9.22 16.87 11.48
C LEU A 44 -9.81 18.29 11.28
N ASP A 45 -10.72 18.73 12.15
CA ASP A 45 -11.38 20.05 12.07
C ASP A 45 -10.62 21.18 12.81
N ASP A 46 -9.42 20.92 13.35
CA ASP A 46 -8.62 21.91 14.11
C ASP A 46 -7.20 22.11 13.54
N SER A 47 -7.08 22.19 12.20
CA SER A 47 -5.82 22.61 11.54
C SER A 47 -6.05 23.78 10.58
N ASP A 48 -6.61 24.86 11.11
CA ASP A 48 -6.64 26.20 10.52
C ASP A 48 -5.24 26.82 10.49
N GLY A 49 -4.37 26.48 9.51
CA GLY A 49 -3.08 27.18 9.46
C GLY A 49 -2.00 26.86 8.44
N LEU A 50 -2.20 26.01 7.43
CA LEU A 50 -1.15 25.75 6.42
C LEU A 50 -1.53 26.33 5.04
N PRO A 51 -0.68 27.21 4.44
CA PRO A 51 -0.96 27.75 3.12
C PRO A 51 -0.94 26.61 2.09
N ALA A 52 -2.03 26.51 1.34
CA ALA A 52 -2.28 25.54 0.27
C ALA A 52 -1.37 25.77 -0.95
N GLY A 53 -0.06 25.58 -0.80
CA GLY A 53 0.92 25.93 -1.83
C GLY A 53 1.93 24.86 -2.25
N ASN A 54 2.15 23.77 -1.50
CA ASN A 54 3.41 23.01 -1.70
C ASN A 54 3.35 21.49 -1.52
N SER A 55 2.19 20.83 -1.48
CA SER A 55 2.16 19.35 -1.44
C SER A 55 2.10 18.68 -2.81
N TRP A 56 1.73 19.42 -3.87
CA TRP A 56 1.50 18.87 -5.20
C TRP A 56 2.57 19.27 -6.23
N ASP A 57 3.35 20.33 -5.95
CA ASP A 57 4.41 20.84 -6.83
C ASP A 57 5.70 19.98 -6.81
N ASP A 58 6.02 19.34 -5.68
CA ASP A 58 7.22 18.47 -5.55
C ASP A 58 7.13 17.22 -6.44
N HIS A 59 5.90 16.79 -6.74
CA HIS A 59 5.61 15.63 -7.57
C HIS A 59 5.81 15.88 -9.08
N ASP A 60 6.31 17.05 -9.50
CA ASP A 60 6.71 17.31 -10.89
C ASP A 60 8.23 17.53 -11.05
N GLU A 61 8.99 17.64 -9.96
CA GLU A 61 10.44 17.89 -10.01
C GLU A 61 11.25 16.64 -10.43
N TRP A 62 10.83 15.45 -10.00
CA TRP A 62 11.41 14.16 -10.42
C TRP A 62 11.16 13.77 -11.89
N ARG A 63 10.28 14.51 -12.59
CA ARG A 63 9.89 14.24 -13.98
C ARG A 63 10.68 15.09 -15.00
N ARG A 64 11.45 16.09 -14.55
CA ARG A 64 12.29 16.96 -15.39
C ARG A 64 13.65 16.32 -15.67
#